data_AF-A0A0V8HFY7-F1
#
_entry.id   AF-A0A0V8HFY7-F1
#
_cell.length_a   1.000
_cell.length_b   1.000
_cell.length_c   1.000
_cell.angle_alpha   90.00
_cell.angle_beta   90.00
_cell.angle_gamma   90.00
#
_symmetry.space_group_name_H-M   'P 1'
#
loop_
_entity.id
_entity.type
_entity.pdbx_description
1 polymer ?
#
loop_
_entity_poly.entity_id
_entity_poly.type
_entity_poly.pdbx_seq_one_letter_code
_entity_poly.pdbx_strand_id
1 'polypeptide(L)' 'MNEQQMEDLFHFYGHEDLYKRFKTPLYVTGLLDDSEAELLEDFFDHFTLERSILFDEFRFWFCYFEVSKRGMDGTSPYYT' A
#
# COMPACT_ATOMS: atom_id res chain seq x y z
N MET A 1 2.97 -3.91 9.62
CA MET A 1 1.67 -4.60 9.73
C MET A 1 1.85 -6.12 9.69
N ASN A 2 0.99 -6.92 10.34
CA ASN A 2 1.08 -8.39 10.27
C ASN A 2 0.27 -8.99 9.10
N GLU A 3 0.54 -10.25 8.74
CA GLU A 3 -0.09 -10.92 7.59
C GLU A 3 -1.62 -10.98 7.69
N GLN A 4 -2.17 -11.28 8.88
CA GLN A 4 -3.61 -11.38 9.07
C GLN A 4 -4.30 -10.03 8.87
N GLN A 5 -3.76 -8.97 9.46
CA GLN A 5 -4.27 -7.61 9.31
C GLN A 5 -4.22 -7.17 7.84
N MET A 6 -3.15 -7.51 7.12
CA MET A 6 -3.03 -7.22 5.70
C MET A 6 -4.11 -7.94 4.89
N GLU A 7 -4.30 -9.24 5.12
CA GLU A 7 -5.36 -10.02 4.46
C GLU A 7 -6.76 -9.43 4.73
N ASP A 8 -7.04 -9.08 5.98
CA ASP A 8 -8.31 -8.50 6.40
C ASP A 8 -8.58 -7.16 5.68
N LEU A 9 -7.56 -6.29 5.54
CA LEU A 9 -7.68 -5.02 4.81
C LEU A 9 -7.93 -5.24 3.33
N PHE A 10 -7.12 -6.07 2.65
CA PHE A 10 -7.35 -6.37 1.25
C PHE A 10 -8.75 -6.98 1.02
N HIS A 11 -9.23 -7.84 1.92
CA HIS A 11 -10.58 -8.37 1.85
C HIS A 11 -11.66 -7.29 2.07
N PHE A 12 -11.51 -6.42 3.08
CA PHE A 12 -12.46 -5.35 3.38
C PHE A 12 -12.66 -4.38 2.20
N TYR A 13 -11.58 -4.03 1.50
CA TYR A 13 -11.62 -3.17 0.32
C TYR A 13 -11.96 -3.91 -1.01
N GLY A 14 -12.25 -5.21 -0.96
CA GLY A 14 -12.65 -6.00 -2.14
C GLY A 14 -11.48 -6.40 -3.05
N HIS A 15 -10.26 -6.38 -2.53
CA HIS A 15 -9.00 -6.73 -3.20
C HIS A 15 -8.47 -8.12 -2.79
N GLU A 16 -9.30 -9.01 -2.27
CA GLU A 16 -8.92 -10.38 -1.85
C GLU A 16 -8.18 -11.16 -2.96
N ASP A 17 -8.64 -11.04 -4.21
CA ASP A 17 -8.01 -11.67 -5.37
C ASP A 17 -6.59 -11.12 -5.64
N LEU A 18 -6.36 -9.83 -5.39
CA LEU A 18 -5.04 -9.21 -5.51
C LEU A 18 -4.13 -9.69 -4.39
N TYR A 19 -4.64 -9.76 -3.16
CA TYR A 19 -3.86 -10.28 -2.03
C TYR A 19 -3.38 -11.70 -2.28
N LYS A 20 -4.25 -12.61 -2.76
CA LYS A 20 -3.84 -13.99 -3.11
C LYS A 20 -2.71 -14.03 -4.13
N ARG A 21 -2.70 -13.12 -5.10
CA ARG A 21 -1.63 -13.02 -6.11
C ARG A 21 -0.36 -12.38 -5.57
N PHE A 22 -0.50 -11.42 -4.65
CA PHE A 22 0.61 -10.64 -4.11
C PHE A 22 1.18 -11.20 -2.81
N LYS A 23 0.54 -12.21 -2.20
CA LYS A 23 0.97 -12.79 -0.92
C LYS A 23 2.44 -13.16 -0.89
N THR A 24 2.90 -13.95 -1.87
CA THR A 24 4.32 -14.34 -1.96
C THR A 24 5.27 -13.16 -2.16
N PRO A 25 5.07 -12.28 -3.17
CA PRO A 25 5.98 -11.15 -3.33
C PRO A 25 5.92 -10.14 -2.18
N LEU A 26 4.77 -9.93 -1.53
CA LEU A 26 4.66 -9.11 -0.32
C LEU A 26 5.52 -9.69 0.81
N TYR A 27 5.39 -11.00 1.07
CA TYR A 27 6.20 -11.69 2.07
C TYR A 27 7.71 -11.65 1.77
N VAL A 28 8.11 -11.82 0.50
CA VAL A 28 9.54 -11.82 0.12
C VAL A 28 10.15 -10.43 0.19
N THR A 29 9.39 -9.40 -0.18
CA THR A 29 9.89 -8.01 -0.23
C THR A 29 9.78 -7.28 1.10
N GLY A 30 8.91 -7.75 2.00
CA GLY A 30 8.60 -7.07 3.25
C GLY A 30 7.99 -5.69 3.05
N LEU A 31 7.37 -5.42 1.88
CA LEU A 31 6.94 -4.08 1.47
C LEU A 31 6.02 -3.40 2.49
N LEU A 32 5.20 -4.18 3.20
CA LEU A 32 4.17 -3.70 4.12
C LEU A 32 4.48 -4.07 5.59
N ASP A 33 5.64 -4.65 5.86
CA ASP A 33 6.00 -5.15 7.19
C ASP A 33 6.17 -3.98 8.18
N ASP A 34 6.77 -2.89 7.73
CA ASP A 34 6.98 -1.67 8.51
C ASP A 34 5.87 -0.61 8.29
N SER A 35 4.94 -0.85 7.36
CA SER A 35 3.83 0.06 7.10
C SER A 35 2.75 -0.04 8.17
N GLU A 36 2.16 1.11 8.50
CA GLU A 36 0.96 1.21 9.35
C GLU A 36 -0.29 0.80 8.56
N ALA A 37 -1.28 0.23 9.26
CA ALA A 37 -2.54 -0.17 8.65
C ALA A 37 -3.28 1.02 8.04
N GLU A 38 -3.28 2.16 8.75
CA GLU A 38 -3.91 3.42 8.31
C GLU A 38 -3.36 3.88 6.96
N LEU A 39 -2.06 3.72 6.71
CA LEU A 39 -1.45 4.09 5.43
C LEU A 39 -1.98 3.24 4.27
N LEU A 40 -2.22 1.95 4.50
CA LEU A 40 -2.76 1.07 3.47
C LEU A 40 -4.26 1.32 3.23
N GLU A 41 -5.02 1.57 4.30
CA GLU A 41 -6.42 2.01 4.23
C GLU A 41 -6.54 3.28 3.39
N ASP A 42 -5.75 4.29 3.74
CA ASP A 42 -5.64 5.55 3.00
C ASP A 42 -5.27 5.31 1.53
N PHE A 43 -4.34 4.40 1.25
CA PHE A 43 -3.94 4.09 -0.12
C PHE A 43 -5.11 3.53 -0.92
N PHE A 44 -5.89 2.59 -0.36
CA PHE A 44 -7.06 2.03 -1.02
C PHE A 44 -8.18 3.06 -1.22
N ASP A 45 -8.32 4.02 -0.32
CA ASP A 45 -9.28 5.13 -0.49
C ASP A 45 -8.90 6.10 -1.61
N HIS A 46 -7.59 6.24 -1.91
CA HIS A 46 -7.09 7.20 -2.91
C HIS A 46 -6.77 6.55 -4.26
N PHE A 47 -6.56 5.23 -4.33
CA PHE A 47 -6.17 4.51 -5.53
C PHE A 47 -7.18 3.44 -5.92
N THR A 48 -7.59 3.45 -7.20
CA THR A 48 -8.35 2.35 -7.79
C THR A 48 -7.40 1.31 -8.36
N LEU A 49 -7.30 0.15 -7.72
CA LEU A 49 -6.51 -0.97 -8.21
C LEU A 49 -7.31 -1.80 -9.21
N GLU A 50 -6.86 -1.83 -10.47
CA GLU A 50 -7.41 -2.75 -11.46
C GLU A 50 -7.05 -4.21 -11.13
N ARG A 51 -7.95 -5.15 -11.43
CA ARG A 51 -7.65 -6.58 -11.23
C ARG A 51 -6.43 -7.05 -12.01
N SER A 52 -6.09 -6.43 -13.14
CA SER A 52 -4.94 -6.76 -13.98
C SER A 52 -3.60 -6.23 -13.47
N ILE A 53 -3.60 -5.40 -12.43
CA ILE A 53 -2.38 -4.73 -11.96
C ILE A 53 -1.28 -5.74 -11.61
N LEU A 54 -0.05 -5.41 -11.99
CA LEU A 54 1.13 -6.18 -11.65
C LEU A 54 1.64 -5.79 -10.25
N PHE A 55 2.39 -6.69 -9.63
CA PHE A 55 2.95 -6.42 -8.31
C PHE A 55 3.88 -5.21 -8.31
N ASP A 56 4.72 -5.07 -9.35
CA ASP A 56 5.65 -3.94 -9.47
C ASP A 56 4.92 -2.60 -9.61
N GLU A 57 3.78 -2.57 -10.29
CA GLU A 57 2.94 -1.38 -10.41
C GLU A 57 2.30 -1.03 -9.06
N PHE A 58 1.72 -2.02 -8.36
CA PHE A 58 1.21 -1.84 -7.01
C PHE A 58 2.28 -1.28 -6.07
N ARG A 59 3.47 -1.89 -6.08
CA ARG A 59 4.62 -1.45 -5.28
C ARG A 59 5.00 -0.01 -5.59
N PHE A 60 5.07 0.34 -6.87
CA PHE A 60 5.40 1.70 -7.29
C PHE A 60 4.38 2.71 -6.75
N TRP A 61 3.08 2.45 -6.92
CA TRP A 61 2.03 3.36 -6.47
C TRP A 61 1.99 3.48 -4.95
N PHE A 62 2.15 2.37 -4.24
CA PHE A 62 2.18 2.37 -2.78
C PHE A 62 3.38 3.18 -2.23
N CYS A 63 4.59 2.94 -2.74
CA CYS A 63 5.77 3.72 -2.34
C CYS A 63 5.63 5.20 -2.71
N TYR A 64 5.06 5.51 -3.88
CA TYR A 64 4.80 6.89 -4.28
C TYR A 64 3.84 7.58 -3.31
N PHE A 65 2.77 6.89 -2.91
CA PHE A 65 1.79 7.39 -1.97
C PHE A 65 2.40 7.64 -0.58
N GLU A 66 3.15 6.67 -0.06
CA GLU A 66 3.85 6.78 1.23
C GLU A 66 4.77 8.01 1.26
N VAL A 67 5.61 8.18 0.24
CA VAL A 67 6.52 9.33 0.14
C VAL A 67 5.75 10.65 0.02
N SER A 68 4.65 10.65 -0.74
CA SER A 68 3.82 11.84 -0.94
C SER A 68 3.14 12.27 0.36
N LYS A 69 2.61 11.34 1.15
CA LYS A 69 2.03 11.63 2.47
C LYS A 69 3.08 12.11 3.48
N ARG A 70 4.25 11.47 3.52
CA ARG A 70 5.36 11.92 4.38
C ARG A 70 5.87 13.32 4.02
N GLY A 71 5.81 13.69 2.73
CA GLY A 71 6.12 15.04 2.27
C GLY A 71 5.07 16.10 2.65
N MET A 72 3.84 15.70 2.98
CA MET A 72 2.78 16.59 3.48
C MET A 72 2.87 16.83 4.99
N ASP A 73 3.29 15.83 5.77
CA ASP A 73 3.35 15.92 7.25
C ASP A 73 4.66 16.54 7.79
N GLY A 74 5.69 16.69 6.97
CA GLY A 74 6.99 17.21 7.40
C GLY A 74 7.61 18.19 6.40
N THR A 75 7.43 19.50 6.66
CA THR A 75 8.22 20.64 6.14
C THR A 75 8.77 20.45 4.73
N SER A 76 8.03 20.94 3.72
CA SER A 76 8.70 21.38 2.49
C SER A 76 9.65 22.53 2.86
N PRO A 77 10.99 22.39 2.72
CA PRO A 77 11.92 23.51 2.91
C PRO A 77 11.85 24.50 1.73
N TYR A 78 10.97 24.27 0.75
CA TYR A 78 10.89 25.03 -0.50
C TYR A 78 9.72 26.00 -0.58
N TYR A 79 8.95 26.18 0.50
CA TYR A 79 8.01 27.29 0.60
C TYR A 79 8.36 28.13 1.82
N THR A 80 9.14 29.18 1.54
CA THR A 80 9.39 30.34 2.41
C THR A 80 8.23 31.32 2.30
#